data_AF-A0A285UCA7-F1
#
_entry.id   AF-A0A285UCA7-F1
#
_cell.length_a   1.000
_cell.length_b   1.000
_cell.length_c   1.000
_cell.angle_alpha   90.00
_cell.angle_beta   90.00
_cell.angle_gamma   90.00
#
_symmetry.space_group_name_H-M   'P 1'
#
loop_
_entity.id
_entity.type
_entity.pdbx_description
1 polymer ?
#
loop_
_entity_poly.entity_id
_entity_poly.type
_entity_poly.pdbx_seq_one_letter_code
_entity_poly.pdbx_strand_id
1 'polypeptide(L)'
;MQKELNLKEMLAHHPTEAYGAGISTYSLALEAWRRGIQVKFMTVFVKNELKIRHKLLYGGKEYKFQLSLGDKVAKEARKIGKSKSLTKEYLTAAGVSVPEGKVLKVKNADYTEICDFADTLGYPVIIKPAHASLTIGVHTNLTDRASLTAALDHVHGDLGYTDIIIERHAAGFDTRAYVIEDQVIAAFKRVPANITGDGESAVGELIELKNRERRMNPHLKSSQIEINDDLVSFVESQGYTFTSIPKKGERINLTSSTFAKDASDTVDITDDMTEDYKATAVNAVKSIPGMNMAGVDIIMDEEQDSNKVLEINCRPDIGGHLFPVEGKFRDVPGAIIDYYFPETAGLDKGRNEYFIFDYDRIINFMRKGTAREVTLPPLPKEGIELRELTLEGDVDRYRKEIFNAAAGHRLGGRMRKLDDGRTQLIAAGTEKHLTDFLLFLLGFTPKLHIEVTSENEWDTLLMYRFEVPEGMEPDDAGGFKNDIDEMKRAIEALQKEVAGLKKAGHEN
;
A
#
# COMPACT_ATOMS: atom_id res chain seq x y z
N MET A 1 18.64 -18.05 17.13
CA MET A 1 17.33 -18.56 16.67
C MET A 1 16.62 -17.41 15.99
N GLN A 2 16.26 -17.53 14.72
CA GLN A 2 15.60 -16.46 13.94
C GLN A 2 14.19 -16.32 14.51
N LYS A 3 13.85 -15.20 15.15
CA LYS A 3 12.47 -14.94 15.58
C LYS A 3 11.72 -14.39 14.37
N GLU A 4 10.53 -14.93 14.13
CA GLU A 4 9.61 -14.42 13.13
C GLU A 4 9.17 -13.01 13.53
N LEU A 5 9.29 -12.05 12.61
CA LEU A 5 8.82 -10.68 12.84
C LEU A 5 7.30 -10.71 12.99
N ASN A 6 6.79 -10.30 14.15
CA ASN A 6 5.36 -10.21 14.35
C ASN A 6 4.79 -8.96 13.66
N LEU A 7 3.48 -8.97 13.43
CA LEU A 7 2.76 -7.86 12.81
C LEU A 7 2.99 -6.52 13.53
N LYS A 8 3.00 -6.53 14.87
CA LYS A 8 3.15 -5.30 15.67
C LYS A 8 4.49 -4.61 15.34
N GLU A 9 5.55 -5.39 15.16
CA GLU A 9 6.86 -4.90 14.76
C GLU A 9 6.83 -4.33 13.33
N MET A 10 6.21 -5.04 12.39
CA MET A 10 6.06 -4.54 11.02
C MET A 10 5.28 -3.23 10.95
N LEU A 11 4.21 -3.11 11.73
CA LEU A 11 3.38 -1.91 11.81
C LEU A 11 4.11 -0.74 12.49
N ALA A 12 4.89 -1.01 13.55
CA ALA A 12 5.67 0.02 14.24
C ALA A 12 6.74 0.65 13.34
N HIS A 13 7.25 -0.14 12.38
CA HIS A 13 8.28 0.29 11.43
C HIS A 13 7.74 0.63 10.04
N HIS A 14 6.42 0.61 9.86
CA HIS A 14 5.79 0.92 8.58
C HIS A 14 5.92 2.43 8.29
N PRO A 15 6.41 2.84 7.11
CA PRO A 15 6.65 4.25 6.81
C PRO A 15 5.36 5.08 6.84
N THR A 16 5.45 6.30 7.36
CA THR A 16 4.29 7.18 7.51
C THR A 16 3.70 7.62 6.18
N GLU A 17 4.52 7.77 5.14
CA GLU A 17 4.14 8.13 3.77
C GLU A 17 3.67 6.93 2.94
N ALA A 18 3.84 5.70 3.45
CA ALA A 18 3.42 4.47 2.79
C ALA A 18 1.97 4.10 3.14
N TYR A 19 1.03 5.04 3.11
CA TYR A 19 -0.40 4.78 3.32
C TYR A 19 -1.19 4.79 2.00
N GLY A 20 -2.39 4.19 2.02
CA GLY A 20 -3.24 4.05 0.82
C GLY A 20 -2.45 3.45 -0.35
N ALA A 21 -2.52 4.09 -1.52
CA ALA A 21 -1.77 3.67 -2.71
C ALA A 21 -0.24 3.57 -2.49
N GLY A 22 0.32 4.35 -1.54
CA GLY A 22 1.74 4.32 -1.19
C GLY A 22 2.22 2.96 -0.66
N ILE A 23 1.32 2.21 0.00
CA ILE A 23 1.58 0.85 0.51
C ILE A 23 2.12 -0.04 -0.61
N SER A 24 1.47 0.00 -1.77
CA SER A 24 1.82 -0.85 -2.92
C SER A 24 3.25 -0.57 -3.40
N THR A 25 3.65 0.70 -3.42
CA THR A 25 4.98 1.10 -3.89
C THR A 25 6.07 0.71 -2.89
N TYR A 26 5.84 0.98 -1.61
CA TYR A 26 6.80 0.65 -0.56
C TYR A 26 7.01 -0.86 -0.42
N SER A 27 5.91 -1.63 -0.30
CA SER A 27 5.99 -3.08 -0.06
C SER A 27 6.65 -3.85 -1.20
N LEU A 28 6.35 -3.51 -2.46
CA LEU A 28 7.03 -4.08 -3.63
C LEU A 28 8.51 -3.73 -3.68
N ALA A 29 8.84 -2.46 -3.41
CA ALA A 29 10.23 -2.01 -3.36
C ALA A 29 11.00 -2.71 -2.23
N LEU A 30 10.40 -2.85 -1.06
CA LEU A 30 11.01 -3.52 0.09
C LEU A 30 11.28 -4.99 -0.19
N GLU A 31 10.28 -5.72 -0.68
CA GLU A 31 10.45 -7.14 -0.99
C GLU A 31 11.50 -7.36 -2.08
N ALA A 32 11.47 -6.58 -3.15
CA ALA A 32 12.48 -6.65 -4.20
C ALA A 32 13.89 -6.36 -3.67
N TRP A 33 14.04 -5.27 -2.91
CA TRP A 33 15.33 -4.84 -2.37
C TRP A 33 15.94 -5.87 -1.43
N ARG A 34 15.12 -6.51 -0.59
CA ARG A 34 15.55 -7.57 0.33
C ARG A 34 16.03 -8.84 -0.38
N ARG A 35 15.55 -9.10 -1.60
CA ARG A 35 16.05 -10.16 -2.50
C ARG A 35 17.30 -9.75 -3.29
N GLY A 36 17.85 -8.57 -3.04
CA GLY A 36 19.01 -8.03 -3.75
C GLY A 36 18.69 -7.48 -5.15
N ILE A 37 17.41 -7.27 -5.48
CA ILE A 37 17.00 -6.59 -6.70
C ILE A 37 17.29 -5.10 -6.54
N GLN A 38 17.91 -4.49 -7.55
CA GLN A 38 18.15 -3.05 -7.52
C GLN A 38 16.82 -2.30 -7.65
N VAL A 39 16.55 -1.42 -6.69
CA VAL A 39 15.36 -0.58 -6.69
C VAL A 39 15.73 0.86 -6.99
N LYS A 40 14.98 1.46 -7.92
CA LYS A 40 15.14 2.87 -8.29
C LYS A 40 13.79 3.54 -8.31
N PHE A 41 13.63 4.60 -7.52
CA PHE A 41 12.48 5.48 -7.59
C PHE A 41 12.73 6.62 -8.56
N MET A 42 11.68 7.06 -9.25
CA MET A 42 11.75 8.15 -10.22
C MET A 42 10.48 8.99 -10.24
N THR A 43 10.63 10.29 -10.49
CA THR A 43 9.51 11.18 -10.73
C THR A 43 9.16 11.23 -12.21
N VAL A 44 7.86 11.28 -12.50
CA VAL A 44 7.32 11.47 -13.84
C VAL A 44 6.13 12.43 -13.78
N PHE A 45 6.01 13.30 -14.77
CA PHE A 45 4.87 14.21 -14.89
C PHE A 45 3.82 13.59 -15.81
N VAL A 46 2.59 13.48 -15.31
CA VAL A 46 1.44 13.00 -16.07
C VAL A 46 0.31 13.99 -15.90
N LYS A 47 -0.16 14.60 -16.98
CA LYS A 47 -1.21 15.65 -16.95
C LYS A 47 -0.88 16.77 -15.95
N ASN A 48 0.35 17.28 -15.98
CA ASN A 48 0.88 18.30 -15.05
C ASN A 48 0.93 17.89 -13.56
N GLU A 49 0.63 16.64 -13.23
CA GLU A 49 0.79 16.13 -11.88
C GLU A 49 2.08 15.33 -11.74
N LEU A 50 2.84 15.60 -10.68
CA LEU A 50 3.99 14.80 -10.30
C LEU A 50 3.53 13.45 -9.79
N LYS A 51 4.05 12.37 -10.37
CA LYS A 51 3.84 10.99 -9.92
C LYS A 51 5.18 10.33 -9.64
N ILE A 52 5.21 9.47 -8.64
CA ILE A 52 6.38 8.65 -8.31
C ILE A 52 6.15 7.26 -8.87
N ARG A 53 7.18 6.71 -9.51
CA ARG A 53 7.24 5.34 -10.02
C ARG A 53 8.48 4.66 -9.48
N HIS A 54 8.53 3.35 -9.58
CA HIS A 54 9.73 2.58 -9.25
C HIS A 54 10.11 1.65 -10.40
N LYS A 55 11.40 1.34 -10.47
CA LYS A 55 11.99 0.37 -11.38
C LYS A 55 12.73 -0.67 -10.56
N LEU A 56 12.65 -1.90 -11.04
CA LEU A 56 13.31 -3.05 -10.46
C LEU A 56 14.30 -3.61 -11.50
N LEU A 57 15.55 -3.81 -11.10
CA LEU A 57 16.63 -4.33 -11.95
C LEU A 57 17.28 -5.57 -11.32
N TYR A 58 17.32 -6.67 -12.06
CA TYR A 58 18.06 -7.87 -11.67
C TYR A 58 18.50 -8.66 -12.90
N GLY A 59 19.72 -9.21 -12.90
CA GLY A 59 20.21 -10.08 -13.98
C GLY A 59 20.13 -9.48 -15.39
N GLY A 60 20.21 -8.14 -15.52
CA GLY A 60 20.06 -7.43 -16.81
C GLY A 60 18.61 -7.19 -17.27
N LYS A 61 17.60 -7.67 -16.53
CA LYS A 61 16.19 -7.35 -16.78
C LYS A 61 15.78 -6.10 -16.00
N GLU A 62 15.03 -5.21 -16.63
CA GLU A 62 14.41 -4.02 -16.02
C GLU A 62 12.89 -4.08 -16.19
N TYR A 63 12.15 -3.88 -15.10
CA TYR A 63 10.70 -3.68 -15.14
C TYR A 63 10.31 -2.39 -14.42
N LYS A 64 9.37 -1.64 -14.99
CA LYS A 64 8.84 -0.41 -14.40
C LYS A 64 7.48 -0.68 -13.78
N PHE A 65 7.23 0.00 -12.68
CA PHE A 65 6.02 -0.14 -11.91
C PHE A 65 5.41 1.22 -11.59
N GLN A 66 4.09 1.25 -11.59
CA GLN A 66 3.27 2.31 -11.04
C GLN A 66 2.37 1.71 -9.96
N LEU A 67 2.73 1.92 -8.70
CA LEU A 67 2.12 1.18 -7.59
C LEU A 67 2.33 -0.33 -7.83
N SER A 68 1.28 -1.14 -7.74
CA SER A 68 1.28 -2.58 -8.04
C SER A 68 1.28 -2.93 -9.54
N LEU A 69 1.02 -1.97 -10.43
CA LEU A 69 0.95 -2.22 -11.87
C LEU A 69 2.36 -2.21 -12.49
N GLY A 70 2.82 -3.38 -12.95
CA GLY A 70 4.06 -3.51 -13.70
C GLY A 70 3.90 -3.62 -15.23
N ASP A 71 5.02 -3.60 -15.94
CA ASP A 71 5.07 -3.56 -17.41
C ASP A 71 4.58 -4.83 -18.13
N LYS A 72 4.47 -5.97 -17.44
CA LYS A 72 3.92 -7.22 -18.04
C LYS A 72 2.42 -7.16 -18.27
N VAL A 73 1.71 -6.15 -17.74
CA VAL A 73 0.30 -5.91 -18.06
C VAL A 73 0.19 -5.00 -19.29
N ALA A 74 -0.39 -5.54 -20.37
CA ALA A 74 -0.44 -4.87 -21.66
C ALA A 74 -1.15 -3.51 -21.60
N LYS A 75 -0.77 -2.57 -22.48
CA LYS A 75 -1.45 -1.25 -22.58
C LYS A 75 -2.92 -1.41 -22.94
N GLU A 76 -3.24 -2.33 -23.85
CA GLU A 76 -4.62 -2.56 -24.27
C GLU A 76 -5.46 -3.23 -23.18
N ALA A 77 -4.91 -4.22 -22.46
CA ALA A 77 -5.56 -4.79 -21.27
C ALA A 77 -5.94 -3.71 -20.25
N ARG A 78 -5.06 -2.73 -20.02
CA ARG A 78 -5.34 -1.57 -19.15
C ARG A 78 -6.43 -0.64 -19.66
N LYS A 79 -6.63 -0.54 -20.97
CA LYS A 79 -7.74 0.24 -21.53
C LYS A 79 -9.06 -0.50 -21.36
N ILE A 80 -9.06 -1.82 -21.59
CA ILE A 80 -10.22 -2.69 -21.38
C ILE A 80 -10.66 -2.62 -19.91
N GLY A 81 -9.75 -2.89 -18.96
CA GLY A 81 -10.08 -2.87 -17.52
C GLY A 81 -10.52 -1.51 -16.96
N LYS A 82 -10.25 -0.39 -17.67
CA LYS A 82 -10.78 0.93 -17.30
C LYS A 82 -12.19 1.19 -17.81
N SER A 83 -12.66 0.41 -18.78
CA SER A 83 -13.99 0.51 -19.35
C SER A 83 -14.85 -0.61 -18.77
N LYS A 84 -15.85 -0.25 -17.97
CA LYS A 84 -16.78 -1.23 -17.39
C LYS A 84 -17.54 -1.99 -18.48
N SER A 85 -17.92 -1.32 -19.57
CA SER A 85 -18.60 -1.94 -20.70
C SER A 85 -17.72 -2.93 -21.45
N LEU A 86 -16.50 -2.55 -21.83
CA LEU A 86 -15.58 -3.47 -22.51
C LEU A 86 -15.20 -4.63 -21.60
N THR A 87 -14.91 -4.38 -20.32
CA THR A 87 -14.60 -5.44 -19.35
C THR A 87 -15.72 -6.48 -19.32
N LYS A 88 -16.99 -6.03 -19.25
CA LYS A 88 -18.15 -6.92 -19.27
C LYS A 88 -18.28 -7.72 -20.57
N GLU A 89 -18.01 -7.09 -21.71
CA GLU A 89 -18.04 -7.76 -23.03
C GLU A 89 -17.04 -8.93 -23.08
N TYR A 90 -15.79 -8.71 -22.68
CA TYR A 90 -14.77 -9.76 -22.63
C TYR A 90 -15.12 -10.86 -21.63
N LEU A 91 -15.62 -10.50 -20.44
CA LEU A 91 -16.06 -11.48 -19.44
C LEU A 91 -17.19 -12.37 -19.97
N THR A 92 -18.21 -11.75 -20.56
CA THR A 92 -19.37 -12.47 -21.12
C THR A 92 -18.94 -13.38 -22.27
N ALA A 93 -18.09 -12.89 -23.17
CA ALA A 93 -17.57 -13.66 -24.29
C ALA A 93 -16.73 -14.87 -23.85
N ALA A 94 -16.07 -14.78 -22.70
CA ALA A 94 -15.32 -15.87 -22.08
C ALA A 94 -16.19 -16.81 -21.21
N GLY A 95 -17.50 -16.59 -21.13
CA GLY A 95 -18.42 -17.36 -20.30
C GLY A 95 -18.26 -17.10 -18.79
N VAL A 96 -17.60 -16.00 -18.41
CA VAL A 96 -17.47 -15.60 -17.00
C VAL A 96 -18.77 -14.96 -16.54
N SER A 97 -19.30 -15.44 -15.41
CA SER A 97 -20.53 -14.95 -14.81
C SER A 97 -20.39 -13.48 -14.39
N VAL A 98 -21.31 -12.65 -14.89
CA VAL A 98 -21.42 -11.21 -14.60
C VAL A 98 -22.87 -10.86 -14.29
N PRO A 99 -23.16 -9.74 -13.58
CA PRO A 99 -24.52 -9.27 -13.42
C PRO A 99 -25.21 -9.05 -14.77
N GLU A 100 -26.42 -9.59 -14.93
CA GLU A 100 -27.23 -9.40 -16.13
C GLU A 100 -27.57 -7.91 -16.30
N GLY A 101 -27.36 -7.35 -17.50
CA GLY A 101 -27.62 -5.94 -17.75
C GLY A 101 -26.94 -5.42 -19.00
N LYS A 102 -27.24 -4.19 -19.40
CA LYS A 102 -26.70 -3.56 -20.63
C LYS A 102 -26.40 -2.08 -20.42
N VAL A 103 -25.63 -1.51 -21.35
CA VAL A 103 -25.39 -0.07 -21.44
C VAL A 103 -26.48 0.54 -22.32
N LEU A 104 -27.16 1.56 -21.79
CA LEU A 104 -28.18 2.34 -22.49
C LEU A 104 -27.79 3.80 -22.51
N LYS A 105 -28.11 4.48 -23.62
CA LYS A 105 -27.80 5.88 -23.81
C LYS A 105 -29.04 6.73 -23.60
N VAL A 106 -29.03 7.55 -22.55
CA VAL A 106 -30.09 8.53 -22.29
C VAL A 106 -29.97 9.70 -23.26
N LYS A 107 -31.09 10.12 -23.83
CA LYS A 107 -31.21 11.32 -24.68
C LYS A 107 -32.38 12.15 -24.19
N ASN A 108 -32.19 13.47 -24.11
CA ASN A 108 -33.24 14.44 -23.76
C ASN A 108 -33.99 14.09 -22.45
N ALA A 109 -33.29 13.55 -21.44
CA ALA A 109 -33.88 13.06 -20.19
C ALA A 109 -35.04 12.05 -20.36
N ASP A 110 -35.08 11.33 -21.49
CA ASP A 110 -36.02 10.22 -21.68
C ASP A 110 -35.42 8.93 -21.11
N TYR A 111 -36.04 8.43 -20.04
CA TYR A 111 -35.64 7.20 -19.34
C TYR A 111 -36.48 5.98 -19.71
N THR A 112 -37.42 6.10 -20.66
CA THR A 112 -38.40 5.05 -20.98
C THR A 112 -37.70 3.73 -21.30
N GLU A 113 -36.67 3.74 -22.16
CA GLU A 113 -35.92 2.54 -22.52
C GLU A 113 -35.21 1.87 -21.32
N ILE A 114 -34.66 2.67 -20.40
CA ILE A 114 -34.00 2.14 -19.20
C ILE A 114 -35.02 1.52 -18.26
N CYS A 115 -36.13 2.21 -18.00
CA CYS A 115 -37.18 1.72 -17.11
C CYS A 115 -37.87 0.47 -17.66
N ASP A 116 -38.19 0.43 -18.94
CA ASP A 116 -38.82 -0.74 -19.57
C ASP A 116 -37.87 -1.96 -19.57
N PHE A 117 -36.56 -1.72 -19.72
CA PHE A 117 -35.58 -2.78 -19.55
C PHE A 117 -35.48 -3.24 -18.08
N ALA A 118 -35.55 -2.33 -17.11
CA ALA A 118 -35.60 -2.67 -15.69
C ALA A 118 -36.81 -3.55 -15.35
N ASP A 119 -37.98 -3.22 -15.90
CA ASP A 119 -39.22 -4.00 -15.74
C ASP A 119 -39.08 -5.42 -16.31
N THR A 120 -38.32 -5.57 -17.42
CA THR A 120 -38.02 -6.88 -18.02
C THR A 120 -36.99 -7.66 -17.20
N LEU A 121 -35.98 -6.97 -16.66
CA LEU A 121 -34.91 -7.56 -15.86
C LEU A 121 -35.44 -8.02 -14.50
N GLY A 122 -36.35 -7.27 -13.90
CA GLY A 122 -36.86 -7.46 -12.56
C GLY A 122 -36.00 -6.77 -11.50
N TYR A 123 -36.69 -6.23 -10.49
CA TYR A 123 -36.10 -5.51 -9.36
C TYR A 123 -35.61 -6.47 -8.25
N PRO A 124 -34.61 -6.09 -7.44
CA PRO A 124 -33.90 -4.81 -7.47
C PRO A 124 -32.85 -4.70 -8.58
N VAL A 125 -32.66 -3.49 -9.09
CA VAL A 125 -31.64 -3.13 -10.09
C VAL A 125 -30.63 -2.13 -9.53
N ILE A 126 -29.51 -1.99 -10.24
CA ILE A 126 -28.50 -0.97 -9.99
C ILE A 126 -28.31 -0.12 -11.25
N ILE A 127 -27.90 1.13 -11.07
CA ILE A 127 -27.41 1.96 -12.17
C ILE A 127 -26.04 2.52 -11.86
N LYS A 128 -25.21 2.67 -12.90
CA LYS A 128 -23.90 3.31 -12.81
C LYS A 128 -23.49 3.93 -14.15
N PRO A 129 -22.77 5.05 -14.18
CA PRO A 129 -22.24 5.58 -15.43
C PRO A 129 -21.20 4.63 -16.03
N ALA A 130 -21.23 4.46 -17.35
CA ALA A 130 -20.30 3.59 -18.06
C ALA A 130 -18.83 4.05 -17.96
N HIS A 131 -18.62 5.35 -17.78
CA HIS A 131 -17.30 6.00 -17.81
C HIS A 131 -16.90 6.69 -16.49
N ALA A 132 -17.56 6.37 -15.37
CA ALA A 132 -17.22 6.92 -14.06
C ALA A 132 -16.23 6.04 -13.28
N SER A 133 -15.40 6.69 -12.46
CA SER A 133 -14.55 6.06 -11.43
C SER A 133 -15.05 6.40 -10.02
N LEU A 134 -14.49 5.76 -9.00
CA LEU A 134 -14.68 6.12 -7.58
C LEU A 134 -16.15 6.11 -7.12
N THR A 135 -16.97 5.19 -7.66
CA THR A 135 -18.40 5.04 -7.30
C THR A 135 -19.29 6.25 -7.59
N ILE A 136 -18.81 7.25 -8.34
CA ILE A 136 -19.61 8.44 -8.68
C ILE A 136 -20.80 8.03 -9.55
N GLY A 137 -22.00 8.42 -9.13
CA GLY A 137 -23.26 8.12 -9.82
C GLY A 137 -23.71 6.65 -9.71
N VAL A 138 -23.09 5.85 -8.83
CA VAL A 138 -23.56 4.48 -8.59
C VAL A 138 -24.73 4.52 -7.62
N HIS A 139 -25.88 4.02 -8.05
CA HIS A 139 -27.05 3.80 -7.19
C HIS A 139 -27.34 2.31 -7.14
N THR A 140 -27.58 1.81 -5.93
CA THR A 140 -27.81 0.38 -5.67
C THR A 140 -29.17 0.17 -5.01
N ASN A 141 -29.64 -1.07 -5.02
CA ASN A 141 -30.90 -1.48 -4.38
C ASN A 141 -32.12 -0.63 -4.80
N LEU A 142 -32.23 -0.32 -6.09
CA LEU A 142 -33.40 0.36 -6.65
C LEU A 142 -34.50 -0.69 -6.80
N THR A 143 -35.60 -0.55 -6.07
CA THR A 143 -36.64 -1.60 -5.94
C THR A 143 -37.86 -1.39 -6.81
N ASP A 144 -37.98 -0.22 -7.45
CA ASP A 144 -39.13 0.14 -8.27
C ASP A 144 -38.77 1.21 -9.32
N ARG A 145 -39.73 1.50 -10.22
CA ARG A 145 -39.56 2.48 -11.28
C ARG A 145 -39.40 3.91 -10.77
N ALA A 146 -39.98 4.25 -9.62
CA ALA A 146 -39.90 5.59 -9.04
C ALA A 146 -38.50 5.88 -8.51
N SER A 147 -37.96 4.99 -7.68
CA SER A 147 -36.58 5.05 -7.19
C SER A 147 -35.56 5.02 -8.32
N LEU A 148 -35.78 4.20 -9.35
CA LEU A 148 -34.95 4.19 -10.56
C LEU A 148 -34.96 5.53 -11.29
N THR A 149 -36.13 6.14 -11.49
CA THR A 149 -36.26 7.43 -12.18
C THR A 149 -35.54 8.54 -11.43
N ALA A 150 -35.72 8.61 -10.10
CA ALA A 150 -35.02 9.58 -9.26
C ALA A 150 -33.50 9.40 -9.31
N ALA A 151 -33.02 8.15 -9.31
CA ALA A 151 -31.60 7.85 -9.47
C ALA A 151 -31.06 8.27 -10.85
N LEU A 152 -31.85 8.08 -11.92
CA LEU A 152 -31.50 8.52 -13.26
C LEU A 152 -31.47 10.04 -13.40
N ASP A 153 -32.39 10.76 -12.75
CA ASP A 153 -32.35 12.23 -12.69
C ASP A 153 -31.06 12.75 -12.07
N HIS A 154 -30.61 12.12 -10.97
CA HIS A 154 -29.31 12.48 -10.39
C HIS A 154 -28.15 12.14 -11.35
N VAL A 155 -28.12 10.93 -11.92
CA VAL A 155 -26.99 10.48 -12.76
C VAL A 155 -26.91 11.23 -14.10
N HIS A 156 -28.05 11.45 -14.74
CA HIS A 156 -28.14 12.09 -16.04
C HIS A 156 -28.29 13.60 -15.92
N GLY A 157 -29.26 14.07 -15.13
CA GLY A 157 -29.57 15.47 -14.96
C GLY A 157 -28.47 16.22 -14.23
N ASP A 158 -28.15 15.79 -13.01
CA ASP A 158 -27.21 16.53 -12.16
C ASP A 158 -25.75 16.26 -12.53
N LEU A 159 -25.40 14.99 -12.79
CA LEU A 159 -24.01 14.59 -13.10
C LEU A 159 -23.67 14.61 -14.60
N GLY A 160 -24.66 14.73 -15.48
CA GLY A 160 -24.45 14.87 -16.93
C GLY A 160 -24.04 13.58 -17.66
N TYR A 161 -24.13 12.41 -17.03
CA TYR A 161 -23.78 11.15 -17.70
C TYR A 161 -24.88 10.70 -18.67
N THR A 162 -24.48 10.27 -19.87
CA THR A 162 -25.43 9.84 -20.91
C THR A 162 -25.42 8.34 -21.13
N ASP A 163 -24.25 7.69 -21.07
CA ASP A 163 -24.12 6.25 -21.16
C ASP A 163 -24.22 5.64 -19.75
N ILE A 164 -25.36 4.99 -19.47
CA ILE A 164 -25.71 4.42 -18.16
C ILE A 164 -25.79 2.91 -18.27
N ILE A 165 -25.12 2.21 -17.38
CA ILE A 165 -25.23 0.77 -17.21
C ILE A 165 -26.35 0.50 -16.23
N ILE A 166 -27.33 -0.31 -16.63
CA ILE A 166 -28.36 -0.87 -15.75
C ILE A 166 -28.16 -2.38 -15.62
N GLU A 167 -28.12 -2.88 -14.38
CA GLU A 167 -27.86 -4.29 -14.09
C GLU A 167 -28.75 -4.81 -12.97
N ARG A 168 -29.00 -6.12 -12.97
CA ARG A 168 -29.65 -6.80 -11.86
C ARG A 168 -28.76 -6.69 -10.64
N HIS A 169 -29.34 -6.34 -9.48
CA HIS A 169 -28.59 -6.35 -8.24
C HIS A 169 -28.09 -7.77 -7.94
N ALA A 170 -26.78 -7.92 -7.74
CA ALA A 170 -26.18 -9.18 -7.32
C ALA A 170 -26.22 -9.25 -5.79
N ALA A 171 -26.95 -10.22 -5.25
CA ALA A 171 -26.94 -10.53 -3.83
C ALA A 171 -25.66 -11.30 -3.46
N GLY A 172 -25.19 -11.14 -2.22
CA GLY A 172 -23.99 -11.81 -1.73
C GLY A 172 -22.97 -10.84 -1.14
N PHE A 173 -21.78 -11.35 -0.88
CA PHE A 173 -20.68 -10.60 -0.27
C PHE A 173 -19.79 -9.94 -1.31
N ASP A 174 -19.47 -8.67 -1.08
CA ASP A 174 -18.47 -7.93 -1.87
C ASP A 174 -17.06 -8.45 -1.51
N THR A 175 -16.39 -9.05 -2.48
CA THR A 175 -15.06 -9.62 -2.32
C THR A 175 -14.11 -9.10 -3.39
N ARG A 176 -12.81 -9.12 -3.08
CA ARG A 176 -11.75 -8.87 -4.06
C ARG A 176 -10.73 -9.99 -4.00
N ALA A 177 -10.52 -10.64 -5.14
CA ALA A 177 -9.41 -11.56 -5.37
C ALA A 177 -8.24 -10.81 -6.03
N TYR A 178 -7.00 -11.14 -5.68
CA TYR A 178 -5.80 -10.78 -6.41
C TYR A 178 -5.31 -12.00 -7.16
N VAL A 179 -5.25 -11.89 -8.49
CA VAL A 179 -4.89 -13.01 -9.37
C VAL A 179 -3.58 -12.69 -10.08
N ILE A 180 -2.70 -13.68 -10.17
CA ILE A 180 -1.52 -13.69 -11.05
C ILE A 180 -1.60 -14.95 -11.90
N GLU A 181 -1.58 -14.77 -13.22
CA GLU A 181 -1.72 -15.82 -14.23
C GLU A 181 -2.91 -16.76 -13.98
N ASP A 182 -2.65 -17.95 -13.46
CA ASP A 182 -3.61 -19.02 -13.22
C ASP A 182 -3.91 -19.26 -11.74
N GLN A 183 -3.48 -18.36 -10.86
CA GLN A 183 -3.60 -18.53 -9.41
C GLN A 183 -4.23 -17.30 -8.73
N VAL A 184 -5.14 -17.57 -7.79
CA VAL A 184 -5.57 -16.58 -6.80
C VAL A 184 -4.52 -16.54 -5.70
N ILE A 185 -3.85 -15.40 -5.56
CA ILE A 185 -2.80 -15.17 -4.56
C ILE A 185 -3.41 -14.81 -3.20
N ALA A 186 -4.47 -14.01 -3.22
CA ALA A 186 -5.13 -13.52 -2.03
C ALA A 186 -6.58 -13.17 -2.34
N ALA A 187 -7.47 -13.25 -1.35
CA ALA A 187 -8.83 -12.75 -1.43
C ALA A 187 -9.26 -12.13 -0.09
N PHE A 188 -10.01 -11.03 -0.14
CA PHE A 188 -10.66 -10.46 1.04
C PHE A 188 -12.12 -10.14 0.76
N LYS A 189 -12.93 -10.16 1.82
CA LYS A 189 -14.29 -9.66 1.88
C LYS A 189 -14.30 -8.23 2.39
N ARG A 190 -15.10 -7.36 1.79
CA ARG A 190 -15.41 -6.03 2.33
C ARG A 190 -16.62 -6.14 3.24
N VAL A 191 -16.49 -5.60 4.45
CA VAL A 191 -17.59 -5.55 5.42
C VAL A 191 -17.92 -4.08 5.67
N PRO A 192 -19.21 -3.69 5.75
CA PRO A 192 -19.58 -2.32 6.05
C PRO A 192 -18.92 -1.83 7.34
N ALA A 193 -18.65 -0.52 7.44
CA ALA A 193 -18.16 0.06 8.69
C ALA A 193 -19.12 -0.33 9.82
N ASN A 194 -18.57 -0.68 10.98
CA ASN A 194 -19.33 -1.30 12.07
C ASN A 194 -18.65 -1.04 13.42
N ILE A 195 -19.36 -1.20 14.52
CA ILE A 195 -18.81 -1.24 15.88
C ILE A 195 -19.33 -2.49 16.59
N THR A 196 -18.62 -2.92 17.64
CA THR A 196 -19.08 -4.02 18.51
C THR A 196 -19.26 -3.47 19.91
N GLY A 197 -20.45 -3.66 20.49
CA GLY A 197 -20.74 -3.28 21.86
C GLY A 197 -19.85 -4.00 22.86
N ASP A 198 -19.37 -3.28 23.86
CA ASP A 198 -18.70 -3.84 25.04
C ASP A 198 -19.64 -3.94 26.26
N GLY A 199 -20.83 -3.33 26.17
CA GLY A 199 -21.83 -3.26 27.24
C GLY A 199 -21.68 -2.05 28.17
N GLU A 200 -20.68 -1.19 27.94
CA GLU A 200 -20.33 -0.08 28.82
C GLU A 200 -20.18 1.25 28.08
N SER A 201 -19.59 1.24 26.88
CA SER A 201 -19.35 2.44 26.08
C SER A 201 -20.52 2.78 25.15
N ALA A 202 -20.70 4.08 24.96
CA ALA A 202 -21.70 4.59 24.03
C ALA A 202 -21.24 4.40 22.56
N VAL A 203 -22.19 4.35 21.62
CA VAL A 203 -21.91 4.23 20.17
C VAL A 203 -20.85 5.24 19.71
N GLY A 204 -20.93 6.51 20.14
CA GLY A 204 -19.94 7.53 19.78
C GLY A 204 -18.52 7.19 20.25
N GLU A 205 -18.38 6.68 21.49
CA GLU A 205 -17.09 6.28 22.07
C GLU A 205 -16.52 5.05 21.35
N LEU A 206 -17.38 4.10 20.98
CA LEU A 206 -16.99 2.91 20.21
C LEU A 206 -16.49 3.29 18.81
N ILE A 207 -17.11 4.27 18.16
CA ILE A 207 -16.63 4.82 16.88
C ILE A 207 -15.25 5.46 17.05
N GLU A 208 -15.04 6.25 18.11
CA GLU A 208 -13.73 6.85 18.38
C GLU A 208 -12.65 5.81 18.66
N LEU A 209 -12.97 4.76 19.43
CA LEU A 209 -12.08 3.64 19.69
C LEU A 209 -11.70 2.94 18.38
N LYS A 210 -12.68 2.62 17.54
CA LYS A 210 -12.43 2.03 16.22
C LYS A 210 -11.57 2.92 15.35
N ASN A 211 -11.81 4.23 15.33
CA ASN A 211 -10.97 5.17 14.58
C ASN A 211 -9.52 5.21 15.11
N ARG A 212 -9.28 5.08 16.42
CA ARG A 212 -7.91 4.93 16.95
C ARG A 212 -7.21 3.71 16.38
N GLU A 213 -7.89 2.57 16.31
CA GLU A 213 -7.34 1.35 15.71
C GLU A 213 -7.08 1.54 14.20
N ARG A 214 -8.02 2.16 13.48
CA ARG A 214 -7.88 2.46 12.05
C ARG A 214 -6.69 3.35 11.75
N ARG A 215 -6.34 4.32 12.63
CA ARG A 215 -5.15 5.18 12.46
C ARG A 215 -3.83 4.40 12.52
N MET A 216 -3.83 3.27 13.24
CA MET A 216 -2.66 2.39 13.37
C MET A 216 -2.54 1.38 12.22
N ASN A 217 -3.61 1.15 11.46
CA ASN A 217 -3.60 0.29 10.27
C ASN A 217 -3.24 1.10 9.01
N PRO A 218 -2.12 0.82 8.30
CA PRO A 218 -1.70 1.58 7.13
C PRO A 218 -2.73 1.66 6.01
N HIS A 219 -3.54 0.62 5.81
CA HIS A 219 -4.60 0.57 4.80
C HIS A 219 -5.79 1.48 5.19
N LEU A 220 -6.13 1.53 6.48
CA LEU A 220 -7.32 2.24 6.98
C LEU A 220 -7.03 3.65 7.52
N LYS A 221 -5.76 4.01 7.69
CA LYS A 221 -5.34 5.30 8.30
C LYS A 221 -6.00 6.52 7.65
N SER A 222 -6.20 6.50 6.34
CA SER A 222 -6.85 7.59 5.59
C SER A 222 -8.36 7.40 5.38
N SER A 223 -8.97 6.39 5.97
CA SER A 223 -10.39 6.03 5.82
C SER A 223 -11.04 5.99 7.20
N GLN A 224 -11.18 7.14 7.85
CA GLN A 224 -11.79 7.23 9.18
C GLN A 224 -13.32 7.20 9.06
N ILE A 225 -14.00 6.71 10.10
CA ILE A 225 -15.45 6.80 10.21
C ILE A 225 -15.78 8.23 10.63
N GLU A 226 -16.34 9.01 9.72
CA GLU A 226 -16.75 10.40 9.96
C GLU A 226 -18.20 10.44 10.43
N ILE A 227 -18.45 11.23 11.49
CA ILE A 227 -19.83 11.45 11.97
C ILE A 227 -20.46 12.53 11.10
N ASN A 228 -21.38 12.12 10.23
CA ASN A 228 -22.16 12.98 9.34
C ASN A 228 -23.66 12.63 9.42
N ASP A 229 -24.50 13.40 8.74
CA ASP A 229 -25.96 13.22 8.78
C ASP A 229 -26.42 11.85 8.25
N ASP A 230 -25.69 11.28 7.28
CA ASP A 230 -25.96 9.94 6.74
C ASP A 230 -25.72 8.86 7.79
N LEU A 231 -24.58 8.91 8.50
CA LEU A 231 -24.26 8.02 9.60
C LEU A 231 -25.29 8.13 10.71
N VAL A 232 -25.65 9.37 11.09
CA VAL A 232 -26.64 9.64 12.14
C VAL A 232 -27.97 8.98 11.79
N SER A 233 -28.47 9.26 10.58
CA SER A 233 -29.73 8.69 10.08
C SER A 233 -29.69 7.16 10.03
N PHE A 234 -28.56 6.57 9.62
CA PHE A 234 -28.40 5.12 9.54
C PHE A 234 -28.42 4.44 10.92
N VAL A 235 -27.74 5.03 11.91
CA VAL A 235 -27.72 4.53 13.29
C VAL A 235 -29.11 4.65 13.93
N GLU A 236 -29.79 5.80 13.73
CA GLU A 236 -31.15 6.03 14.22
C GLU A 236 -32.17 5.06 13.61
N SER A 237 -32.03 4.73 12.31
CA SER A 237 -32.91 3.77 11.63
C SER A 237 -32.84 2.35 12.23
N GLN A 238 -31.73 2.02 12.92
CA GLN A 238 -31.54 0.75 13.63
C GLN A 238 -31.99 0.82 15.10
N GLY A 239 -32.53 1.96 15.55
CA GLY A 239 -33.02 2.16 16.91
C GLY A 239 -31.94 2.58 17.93
N TYR A 240 -30.77 3.02 17.46
CA TYR A 240 -29.70 3.51 18.32
C TYR A 240 -29.53 5.02 18.22
N THR A 241 -28.90 5.59 19.24
CA THR A 241 -28.37 6.96 19.24
C THR A 241 -26.87 6.91 19.54
N PHE A 242 -26.16 8.01 19.35
CA PHE A 242 -24.73 8.08 19.72
C PHE A 242 -24.46 7.92 21.22
N THR A 243 -25.49 8.13 22.05
CA THR A 243 -25.45 7.94 23.51
C THR A 243 -25.98 6.57 23.95
N SER A 244 -26.47 5.75 23.03
CA SER A 244 -26.91 4.39 23.33
C SER A 244 -25.70 3.51 23.66
N ILE A 245 -25.86 2.59 24.61
CA ILE A 245 -24.85 1.60 24.99
C ILE A 245 -25.28 0.24 24.42
N PRO A 246 -24.64 -0.23 23.34
CA PRO A 246 -24.95 -1.54 22.75
C PRO A 246 -24.59 -2.69 23.69
N LYS A 247 -25.28 -3.82 23.59
CA LYS A 247 -24.96 -4.99 24.43
C LYS A 247 -23.58 -5.54 24.08
N LYS A 248 -22.93 -6.16 25.05
CA LYS A 248 -21.64 -6.82 24.83
C LYS A 248 -21.73 -7.86 23.71
N GLY A 249 -20.87 -7.74 22.70
CA GLY A 249 -20.81 -8.61 21.52
C GLY A 249 -21.82 -8.27 20.41
N GLU A 250 -22.67 -7.26 20.60
CA GLU A 250 -23.63 -6.82 19.59
C GLU A 250 -22.91 -5.98 18.52
N ARG A 251 -22.93 -6.46 17.27
CA ARG A 251 -22.35 -5.73 16.13
C ARG A 251 -23.39 -4.81 15.53
N ILE A 252 -23.08 -3.52 15.43
CA ILE A 252 -23.90 -2.50 14.80
C ILE A 252 -23.19 -2.02 13.55
N ASN A 253 -23.88 -2.08 12.41
CA ASN A 253 -23.37 -1.49 11.17
C ASN A 253 -23.59 0.02 11.18
N LEU A 254 -22.66 0.75 10.61
CA LEU A 254 -22.63 2.20 10.51
C LEU A 254 -22.99 2.69 9.10
N THR A 255 -23.02 1.78 8.14
CA THR A 255 -23.49 2.00 6.77
C THR A 255 -23.98 0.68 6.20
N SER A 256 -24.79 0.73 5.15
CA SER A 256 -25.15 -0.44 4.33
C SER A 256 -24.16 -0.70 3.19
N SER A 257 -23.26 0.24 2.92
CA SER A 257 -22.30 0.19 1.83
C SER A 257 -21.01 -0.56 2.21
N THR A 258 -20.42 -1.24 1.23
CA THR A 258 -19.09 -1.86 1.33
C THR A 258 -18.02 -1.06 0.58
N PHE A 259 -18.33 0.14 0.10
CA PHE A 259 -17.36 0.95 -0.63
C PHE A 259 -16.25 1.44 0.31
N ALA A 260 -15.02 1.46 -0.19
CA ALA A 260 -13.85 1.91 0.57
C ALA A 260 -13.95 3.37 1.08
N LYS A 261 -14.70 4.22 0.36
CA LYS A 261 -14.98 5.61 0.79
C LYS A 261 -15.87 5.67 2.03
N ASP A 262 -16.66 4.63 2.28
CA ASP A 262 -17.62 4.53 3.39
C ASP A 262 -17.00 3.72 4.54
N ALA A 263 -15.67 3.78 4.67
CA ALA A 263 -14.89 3.16 5.73
C ALA A 263 -15.06 1.65 5.91
N SER A 264 -15.34 0.91 4.82
CA SER A 264 -15.43 -0.55 4.85
C SER A 264 -14.18 -1.21 5.44
N ASP A 265 -14.38 -2.25 6.24
CA ASP A 265 -13.31 -3.13 6.74
C ASP A 265 -12.98 -4.21 5.70
N THR A 266 -11.80 -4.81 5.82
CA THR A 266 -11.37 -5.95 5.00
C THR A 266 -11.13 -7.16 5.87
N VAL A 267 -11.67 -8.31 5.46
CA VAL A 267 -11.52 -9.60 6.14
C VAL A 267 -10.88 -10.57 5.16
N ASP A 268 -9.72 -11.13 5.50
CA ASP A 268 -9.06 -12.13 4.66
C ASP A 268 -9.89 -13.41 4.61
N ILE A 269 -10.15 -13.88 3.40
CA ILE A 269 -10.95 -15.08 3.12
C ILE A 269 -10.19 -16.06 2.21
N THR A 270 -8.90 -15.82 1.95
CA THR A 270 -8.13 -16.54 0.92
C THR A 270 -8.17 -18.06 1.08
N ASP A 271 -8.07 -18.56 2.32
CA ASP A 271 -8.05 -20.00 2.60
C ASP A 271 -9.46 -20.63 2.55
N ASP A 272 -10.51 -19.81 2.61
CA ASP A 272 -11.92 -20.25 2.68
C ASP A 272 -12.60 -20.29 1.30
N MET A 273 -11.92 -19.83 0.25
CA MET A 273 -12.50 -19.75 -1.11
C MET A 273 -12.66 -21.12 -1.76
N THR A 274 -13.84 -21.35 -2.31
CA THR A 274 -14.15 -22.54 -3.12
C THR A 274 -13.35 -22.56 -4.42
N GLU A 275 -13.21 -23.75 -5.02
CA GLU A 275 -12.54 -23.88 -6.31
C GLU A 275 -13.31 -23.16 -7.43
N ASP A 276 -14.63 -23.05 -7.33
CA ASP A 276 -15.44 -22.27 -8.29
C ASP A 276 -15.14 -20.77 -8.21
N TYR A 277 -15.01 -20.21 -7.00
CA TYR A 277 -14.60 -18.82 -6.81
C TYR A 277 -13.23 -18.56 -7.44
N LYS A 278 -12.26 -19.44 -7.16
CA LYS A 278 -10.90 -19.31 -7.70
C LYS A 278 -10.89 -19.41 -9.22
N ALA A 279 -11.61 -20.39 -9.79
CA ALA A 279 -11.73 -20.56 -11.22
C ALA A 279 -12.40 -19.34 -11.88
N THR A 280 -13.46 -18.80 -11.28
CA THR A 280 -14.13 -17.58 -11.74
C THR A 280 -13.17 -16.39 -11.78
N ALA A 281 -12.41 -16.16 -10.70
CA ALA A 281 -11.42 -15.08 -10.64
C ALA A 281 -10.30 -15.25 -11.69
N VAL A 282 -9.78 -16.45 -11.86
CA VAL A 282 -8.73 -16.77 -12.86
C VAL A 282 -9.26 -16.59 -14.28
N ASN A 283 -10.44 -17.12 -14.58
CA ASN A 283 -11.07 -16.97 -15.89
C ASN A 283 -11.38 -15.50 -16.21
N ALA A 284 -11.74 -14.70 -15.20
CA ALA A 284 -11.92 -13.27 -15.36
C ALA A 284 -10.64 -12.59 -15.86
N VAL A 285 -9.49 -12.86 -15.25
CA VAL A 285 -8.20 -12.31 -15.71
C VAL A 285 -7.85 -12.82 -17.11
N LYS A 286 -7.97 -14.13 -17.35
CA LYS A 286 -7.66 -14.74 -18.66
C LYS A 286 -8.58 -14.27 -19.79
N SER A 287 -9.79 -13.78 -19.48
CA SER A 287 -10.73 -13.24 -20.47
C SER A 287 -10.18 -12.02 -21.21
N ILE A 288 -9.23 -11.27 -20.62
CA ILE A 288 -8.67 -10.05 -21.20
C ILE A 288 -7.26 -10.32 -21.76
N PRO A 289 -7.04 -10.27 -23.09
CA PRO A 289 -5.73 -10.50 -23.67
C PRO A 289 -4.64 -9.56 -23.12
N GLY A 290 -3.54 -10.14 -22.62
CA GLY A 290 -2.42 -9.41 -22.04
C GLY A 290 -2.67 -8.90 -20.62
N MET A 291 -3.75 -9.31 -19.96
CA MET A 291 -3.95 -9.18 -18.53
C MET A 291 -3.35 -10.40 -17.82
N ASN A 292 -2.18 -10.23 -17.22
CA ASN A 292 -1.50 -11.33 -16.52
C ASN A 292 -1.64 -11.25 -15.00
N MET A 293 -2.15 -10.12 -14.49
CA MET A 293 -2.46 -9.93 -13.08
C MET A 293 -3.49 -8.83 -12.93
N ALA A 294 -4.40 -8.99 -11.97
CA ALA A 294 -5.41 -7.97 -11.65
C ALA A 294 -6.04 -8.25 -10.28
N GLY A 295 -6.67 -7.21 -9.72
CA GLY A 295 -7.69 -7.40 -8.71
C GLY A 295 -9.03 -7.65 -9.38
N VAL A 296 -9.74 -8.70 -9.00
CA VAL A 296 -11.05 -9.06 -9.53
C VAL A 296 -12.07 -8.86 -8.41
N ASP A 297 -13.03 -7.97 -8.63
CA ASP A 297 -14.11 -7.72 -7.66
C ASP A 297 -15.28 -8.63 -8.00
N ILE A 298 -15.71 -9.42 -7.02
CA ILE A 298 -16.67 -10.52 -7.18
C ILE A 298 -17.73 -10.38 -6.09
N ILE A 299 -19.00 -10.43 -6.50
CA ILE A 299 -20.08 -10.72 -5.56
C ILE A 299 -20.18 -12.24 -5.41
N MET A 300 -19.90 -12.70 -4.20
CA MET A 300 -19.96 -14.11 -3.81
C MET A 300 -21.28 -14.38 -3.09
N ASP A 301 -22.18 -15.10 -3.73
CA ASP A 301 -23.45 -15.53 -3.17
C ASP A 301 -23.28 -16.95 -2.61
N GLU A 302 -23.12 -17.06 -1.29
CA GLU A 302 -22.97 -18.36 -0.61
C GLU A 302 -24.27 -19.18 -0.62
N GLU A 303 -25.44 -18.55 -0.71
CA GLU A 303 -26.73 -19.25 -0.68
C GLU A 303 -27.03 -19.93 -2.01
N GLN A 304 -26.64 -19.29 -3.11
CA GLN A 304 -26.82 -19.80 -4.47
C GLN A 304 -25.56 -20.46 -5.04
N ASP A 305 -24.49 -20.53 -4.26
CA ASP A 305 -23.15 -20.98 -4.69
C ASP A 305 -22.75 -20.35 -6.03
N SER A 306 -22.84 -19.02 -6.11
CA SER A 306 -22.65 -18.28 -7.36
C SER A 306 -21.69 -17.10 -7.21
N ASN A 307 -20.86 -16.91 -8.23
CA ASN A 307 -19.84 -15.86 -8.26
C ASN A 307 -20.09 -14.94 -9.46
N LYS A 308 -20.23 -13.64 -9.22
CA LYS A 308 -20.49 -12.63 -10.27
C LYS A 308 -19.40 -11.57 -10.29
N VAL A 309 -18.64 -11.50 -11.38
CA VAL A 309 -17.57 -10.52 -11.55
C VAL A 309 -18.15 -9.14 -11.83
N LEU A 310 -17.77 -8.15 -11.04
CA LEU A 310 -18.21 -6.76 -11.18
C LEU A 310 -17.22 -5.91 -11.97
N GLU A 311 -15.93 -6.05 -11.68
CA GLU A 311 -14.86 -5.26 -12.29
C GLU A 311 -13.51 -5.99 -12.24
N ILE A 312 -12.62 -5.61 -13.16
CA ILE A 312 -11.22 -6.03 -13.19
C ILE A 312 -10.32 -4.81 -13.07
N ASN A 313 -9.58 -4.74 -11.98
CA ASN A 313 -8.66 -3.66 -11.64
C ASN A 313 -7.23 -4.02 -12.04
N CYS A 314 -6.69 -3.37 -13.07
CA CYS A 314 -5.31 -3.62 -13.54
C CYS A 314 -4.23 -2.99 -12.65
N ARG A 315 -4.62 -2.11 -11.72
CA ARG A 315 -3.73 -1.48 -10.74
C ARG A 315 -4.41 -1.55 -9.37
N PRO A 316 -4.65 -2.78 -8.87
CA PRO A 316 -5.40 -2.96 -7.64
C PRO A 316 -4.58 -2.45 -6.46
N ASP A 317 -5.25 -1.83 -5.50
CA ASP A 317 -4.64 -1.58 -4.20
C ASP A 317 -4.44 -2.91 -3.47
N ILE A 318 -3.23 -3.14 -2.96
CA ILE A 318 -2.90 -4.38 -2.23
C ILE A 318 -2.97 -4.20 -0.71
N GLY A 319 -3.31 -3.01 -0.22
CA GLY A 319 -3.34 -2.70 1.21
C GLY A 319 -4.34 -3.57 1.97
N GLY A 320 -5.50 -3.86 1.40
CA GLY A 320 -6.51 -4.72 2.03
C GLY A 320 -6.07 -6.18 2.19
N HIS A 321 -5.18 -6.68 1.32
CA HIS A 321 -4.57 -8.01 1.47
C HIS A 321 -3.41 -8.01 2.47
N LEU A 322 -2.70 -6.88 2.57
CA LEU A 322 -1.54 -6.72 3.46
C LEU A 322 -1.91 -6.31 4.87
N PHE A 323 -3.07 -5.70 5.11
CA PHE A 323 -3.47 -5.23 6.43
C PHE A 323 -4.98 -5.44 6.66
N PRO A 324 -5.47 -6.69 6.55
CA PRO A 324 -6.86 -6.97 6.84
C PRO A 324 -7.17 -6.69 8.32
N VAL A 325 -8.41 -6.31 8.61
CA VAL A 325 -8.90 -6.12 9.99
C VAL A 325 -9.04 -7.46 10.69
N GLU A 326 -9.49 -8.48 9.97
CA GLU A 326 -9.65 -9.84 10.46
C GLU A 326 -9.03 -10.83 9.47
N GLY A 327 -8.45 -11.93 9.97
CA GLY A 327 -7.80 -12.96 9.16
C GLY A 327 -6.29 -12.76 8.98
N LYS A 328 -5.70 -13.40 7.94
CA LYS A 328 -4.24 -13.47 7.78
C LYS A 328 -3.71 -12.44 6.79
N PHE A 329 -2.51 -11.96 7.07
CA PHE A 329 -1.67 -11.19 6.17
C PHE A 329 -1.31 -12.01 4.93
N ARG A 330 -1.43 -11.45 3.73
CA ARG A 330 -1.08 -12.13 2.47
C ARG A 330 0.08 -11.43 1.77
N ASP A 331 1.16 -12.17 1.50
CA ASP A 331 2.36 -11.67 0.82
C ASP A 331 2.16 -11.53 -0.71
N VAL A 332 1.23 -10.65 -1.08
CA VAL A 332 1.00 -10.26 -2.48
C VAL A 332 2.26 -9.62 -3.12
N PRO A 333 3.06 -8.77 -2.43
CA PRO A 333 4.32 -8.26 -2.96
C PRO A 333 5.27 -9.39 -3.36
N GLY A 334 5.47 -10.40 -2.52
CA GLY A 334 6.31 -11.57 -2.81
C GLY A 334 5.90 -12.27 -4.08
N ALA A 335 4.61 -12.57 -4.23
CA ALA A 335 4.07 -13.22 -5.43
C ALA A 335 4.24 -12.36 -6.71
N ILE A 336 4.09 -11.04 -6.61
CA ILE A 336 4.37 -10.13 -7.74
C ILE A 336 5.86 -10.19 -8.10
N ILE A 337 6.77 -10.13 -7.10
CA ILE A 337 8.21 -10.19 -7.37
C ILE A 337 8.61 -11.55 -7.96
N ASP A 338 8.05 -12.66 -7.48
CA ASP A 338 8.25 -14.00 -8.05
C ASP A 338 7.87 -14.03 -9.54
N TYR A 339 6.73 -13.44 -9.90
CA TYR A 339 6.26 -13.41 -11.28
C TYR A 339 7.14 -12.56 -12.21
N TYR A 340 7.70 -11.44 -11.73
CA TYR A 340 8.58 -10.59 -12.54
C TYR A 340 10.03 -11.08 -12.57
N PHE A 341 10.51 -11.66 -11.48
CA PHE A 341 11.88 -12.12 -11.29
C PHE A 341 11.90 -13.54 -10.71
N PRO A 342 11.45 -14.56 -11.48
CA PRO A 342 11.36 -15.94 -11.00
C PRO A 342 12.72 -16.50 -10.56
N GLU A 343 13.82 -15.99 -11.11
CA GLU A 343 15.19 -16.32 -10.68
C GLU A 343 15.51 -15.89 -9.24
N THR A 344 14.67 -15.04 -8.63
CA THR A 344 14.78 -14.61 -7.24
C THR A 344 13.77 -15.30 -6.31
N ALA A 345 12.88 -16.14 -6.86
CA ALA A 345 11.88 -16.84 -6.08
C ALA A 345 12.55 -17.86 -5.15
N GLY A 346 12.15 -17.85 -3.87
CA GLY A 346 12.72 -18.73 -2.86
C GLY A 346 14.17 -18.44 -2.47
N LEU A 347 14.78 -17.33 -2.92
CA LEU A 347 16.08 -16.92 -2.40
C LEU A 347 15.98 -16.66 -0.90
N ASP A 348 16.91 -17.25 -0.15
CA ASP A 348 17.06 -16.94 1.26
C ASP A 348 17.49 -15.47 1.40
N LYS A 349 16.62 -14.67 2.02
CA LYS A 349 16.89 -13.25 2.30
C LYS A 349 17.94 -13.12 3.40
N GLY A 350 18.19 -14.16 4.20
CA GLY A 350 19.11 -14.13 5.33
C GLY A 350 18.79 -12.94 6.23
N ARG A 351 19.81 -12.16 6.61
CA ARG A 351 19.59 -10.96 7.44
C ARG A 351 18.96 -9.77 6.71
N ASN A 352 18.80 -9.83 5.39
CA ASN A 352 18.17 -8.76 4.64
C ASN A 352 16.70 -8.56 4.99
N GLU A 353 16.01 -9.61 5.48
CA GLU A 353 14.62 -9.51 5.93
C GLU A 353 14.41 -8.49 7.06
N TYR A 354 15.46 -8.19 7.82
CA TYR A 354 15.41 -7.27 8.95
C TYR A 354 15.68 -5.82 8.56
N PHE A 355 16.18 -5.55 7.34
CA PHE A 355 16.47 -4.18 6.92
C PHE A 355 15.26 -3.53 6.26
N ILE A 356 15.00 -2.29 6.63
CA ILE A 356 14.11 -1.36 5.93
C ILE A 356 14.93 -0.18 5.38
N PHE A 357 14.30 0.65 4.57
CA PHE A 357 14.90 1.88 4.05
C PHE A 357 13.97 3.06 4.30
N ASP A 358 14.54 4.26 4.32
CA ASP A 358 13.85 5.51 4.66
C ASP A 358 12.94 5.96 3.51
N TYR A 359 11.79 5.30 3.39
CA TYR A 359 10.82 5.56 2.34
C TYR A 359 10.24 6.97 2.44
N ASP A 360 9.95 7.44 3.66
CA ASP A 360 9.33 8.75 3.91
C ASP A 360 10.21 9.87 3.36
N ARG A 361 11.51 9.84 3.68
CA ARG A 361 12.47 10.82 3.17
C ARG A 361 12.65 10.74 1.65
N ILE A 362 12.71 9.54 1.09
CA ILE A 362 12.83 9.33 -0.36
C ILE A 362 11.64 9.96 -1.09
N ILE A 363 10.42 9.66 -0.64
CA ILE A 363 9.20 10.20 -1.23
C ILE A 363 9.14 11.73 -1.04
N ASN A 364 9.50 12.25 0.13
CA ASN A 364 9.51 13.68 0.40
C ASN A 364 10.51 14.44 -0.48
N PHE A 365 11.73 13.93 -0.68
CA PHE A 365 12.69 14.51 -1.62
C PHE A 365 12.18 14.53 -3.06
N MET A 366 11.50 13.46 -3.48
CA MET A 366 10.94 13.38 -4.82
C MET A 366 9.75 14.33 -5.00
N ARG A 367 8.83 14.42 -4.02
CA ARG A 367 7.68 15.33 -4.05
C ARG A 367 8.10 16.80 -4.05
N LYS A 368 9.10 17.17 -3.25
CA LYS A 368 9.70 18.52 -3.20
C LYS A 368 10.50 18.86 -4.47
N GLY A 369 10.72 17.90 -5.37
CA GLY A 369 11.50 18.09 -6.60
C GLY A 369 13.02 18.17 -6.38
N THR A 370 13.49 17.89 -5.17
CA THR A 370 14.91 17.87 -4.79
C THR A 370 15.68 16.79 -5.57
N ALA A 371 15.04 15.64 -5.80
CA ALA A 371 15.59 14.54 -6.59
C ALA A 371 14.59 14.08 -7.65
N ARG A 372 15.06 13.86 -8.88
CA ARG A 372 14.25 13.22 -9.94
C ARG A 372 14.32 11.70 -9.90
N GLU A 373 15.38 11.18 -9.31
CA GLU A 373 15.67 9.75 -9.26
C GLU A 373 16.44 9.44 -7.98
N VAL A 374 16.08 8.33 -7.33
CA VAL A 374 16.77 7.81 -6.13
C VAL A 374 16.97 6.32 -6.31
N THR A 375 18.22 5.85 -6.21
CA THR A 375 18.53 4.41 -6.25
C THR A 375 18.81 3.92 -4.84
N LEU A 376 18.13 2.86 -4.41
CA LEU A 376 18.41 2.27 -3.11
C LEU A 376 19.82 1.65 -3.11
N PRO A 377 20.62 1.88 -2.06
CA PRO A 377 21.91 1.25 -1.93
C PRO A 377 21.76 -0.28 -1.81
N PRO A 378 22.68 -1.09 -2.36
CA PRO A 378 22.61 -2.53 -2.20
C PRO A 378 22.76 -2.93 -0.73
N LEU A 379 22.04 -3.96 -0.31
CA LEU A 379 22.24 -4.61 0.98
C LEU A 379 23.53 -5.44 0.98
N PRO A 380 24.19 -5.63 2.13
CA PRO A 380 25.32 -6.54 2.25
C PRO A 380 24.88 -7.98 1.92
N LYS A 381 25.77 -8.76 1.30
CA LYS A 381 25.44 -10.13 0.85
C LYS A 381 25.64 -11.19 1.94
N GLU A 382 26.61 -11.00 2.83
CA GLU A 382 27.00 -11.97 3.85
C GLU A 382 27.73 -11.29 5.01
N GLY A 383 27.92 -12.04 6.11
CA GLY A 383 28.71 -11.59 7.27
C GLY A 383 28.09 -10.44 8.05
N ILE A 384 26.74 -10.33 8.05
CA ILE A 384 26.03 -9.27 8.78
C ILE A 384 25.84 -9.71 10.24
N GLU A 385 26.39 -8.92 11.15
CA GLU A 385 26.22 -9.06 12.58
C GLU A 385 25.39 -7.91 13.15
N LEU A 386 24.78 -8.15 14.30
CA LEU A 386 24.05 -7.16 15.09
C LEU A 386 24.65 -7.09 16.48
N ARG A 387 24.79 -5.86 17.00
CA ARG A 387 25.10 -5.60 18.40
C ARG A 387 24.07 -4.63 18.97
N GLU A 388 23.57 -4.98 20.14
CA GLU A 388 22.78 -4.08 20.97
C GLU A 388 23.66 -3.61 22.13
N LEU A 389 23.62 -2.30 22.36
CA LEU A 389 24.42 -1.60 23.33
C LEU A 389 23.52 -0.74 24.20
N THR A 390 23.83 -0.67 25.49
CA THR A 390 23.33 0.37 26.38
C THR A 390 24.41 1.41 26.60
N LEU A 391 24.06 2.67 26.38
CA LEU A 391 24.91 3.83 26.58
C LEU A 391 24.39 4.63 27.78
N GLU A 392 25.27 4.93 28.73
CA GLU A 392 24.99 5.77 29.89
C GLU A 392 25.97 6.96 29.95
N GLY A 393 25.49 8.10 30.46
CA GLY A 393 26.24 9.37 30.51
C GLY A 393 25.61 10.45 29.63
N ASP A 394 26.42 11.40 29.17
CA ASP A 394 25.98 12.53 28.33
C ASP A 394 25.88 12.12 26.85
N VAL A 395 25.04 11.12 26.56
CA VAL A 395 24.86 10.57 25.19
C VAL A 395 24.31 11.64 24.25
N ASP A 396 23.44 12.52 24.76
CA ASP A 396 22.79 13.58 23.97
C ASP A 396 23.83 14.56 23.39
N ARG A 397 24.93 14.85 24.10
CA ARG A 397 26.05 15.64 23.60
C ARG A 397 26.79 15.02 22.41
N TYR A 398 26.93 13.69 22.39
CA TYR A 398 27.71 12.96 21.38
C TYR A 398 26.83 12.28 20.32
N ARG A 399 25.51 12.46 20.41
CA ARG A 399 24.49 11.83 19.56
C ARG A 399 24.80 12.00 18.07
N LYS A 400 25.29 13.18 17.66
CA LYS A 400 25.55 13.49 16.24
C LYS A 400 26.79 12.77 15.74
N GLU A 401 27.84 12.73 16.53
CA GLU A 401 29.09 12.04 16.23
C GLU A 401 28.86 10.52 16.14
N ILE A 402 28.10 9.95 17.08
CA ILE A 402 27.70 8.53 17.07
C ILE A 402 26.91 8.21 15.80
N PHE A 403 25.90 9.02 15.49
CA PHE A 403 25.10 8.86 14.26
C PHE A 403 25.96 8.93 12.99
N ASN A 404 26.79 9.97 12.86
CA ASN A 404 27.64 10.17 11.69
C ASN A 404 28.65 9.04 11.50
N ALA A 405 29.20 8.51 12.60
CA ALA A 405 30.09 7.36 12.53
C ALA A 405 29.34 6.11 12.06
N ALA A 406 28.17 5.80 12.65
CA ALA A 406 27.38 4.64 12.24
C ALA A 406 26.97 4.72 10.76
N ALA A 407 26.46 5.87 10.32
CA ALA A 407 26.10 6.13 8.93
C ALA A 407 27.32 6.07 7.99
N GLY A 408 28.47 6.61 8.41
CA GLY A 408 29.74 6.59 7.67
C GLY A 408 30.29 5.18 7.48
N HIS A 409 30.15 4.32 8.49
CA HIS A 409 30.44 2.88 8.42
C HIS A 409 29.35 2.07 7.70
N ARG A 410 28.30 2.72 7.19
CA ARG A 410 27.18 2.11 6.45
C ARG A 410 26.45 1.05 7.28
N LEU A 411 26.38 1.24 8.59
CA LEU A 411 25.63 0.37 9.48
C LEU A 411 24.14 0.67 9.32
N GLY A 412 23.31 -0.37 9.38
CA GLY A 412 21.91 -0.19 9.72
C GLY A 412 21.75 -0.17 11.23
N GLY A 413 20.69 0.45 11.75
CA GLY A 413 20.56 0.59 13.18
C GLY A 413 19.64 1.71 13.61
N ARG A 414 19.55 1.90 14.92
CA ARG A 414 18.79 2.98 15.56
C ARG A 414 19.36 3.31 16.93
N MET A 415 18.97 4.47 17.45
CA MET A 415 19.30 4.87 18.81
C MET A 415 18.05 5.45 19.49
N ARG A 416 17.69 4.92 20.66
CA ARG A 416 16.47 5.28 21.39
C ARG A 416 16.74 5.51 22.87
N LYS A 417 16.16 6.55 23.45
CA LYS A 417 16.19 6.80 24.89
C LYS A 417 15.20 5.88 25.60
N LEU A 418 15.66 5.23 26.66
CA LEU A 418 14.87 4.35 27.53
C LEU A 418 14.27 5.14 28.69
N ASP A 419 13.23 4.57 29.31
CA ASP A 419 12.48 5.23 30.41
C ASP A 419 13.35 5.44 31.66
N ASP A 420 14.38 4.62 31.84
CA ASP A 420 15.36 4.75 32.93
C ASP A 420 16.46 5.79 32.65
N GLY A 421 16.35 6.52 31.53
CA GLY A 421 17.27 7.58 31.13
C GLY A 421 18.48 7.11 30.33
N ARG A 422 18.70 5.80 30.20
CA ARG A 422 19.79 5.23 29.38
C ARG A 422 19.43 5.30 27.90
N THR A 423 20.40 5.09 27.03
CA THR A 423 20.18 5.07 25.58
C THR A 423 20.49 3.69 25.01
N GLN A 424 19.50 3.05 24.40
CA GLN A 424 19.69 1.83 23.62
C GLN A 424 20.23 2.21 22.23
N LEU A 425 21.29 1.54 21.80
CA LEU A 425 21.88 1.66 20.48
C LEU A 425 21.93 0.27 19.84
N ILE A 426 21.24 0.10 18.72
CA ILE A 426 21.31 -1.12 17.92
C ILE A 426 22.06 -0.78 16.64
N ALA A 427 23.10 -1.54 16.32
CA ALA A 427 23.87 -1.39 15.10
C ALA A 427 24.11 -2.75 14.44
N ALA A 428 23.92 -2.79 13.13
CA ALA A 428 24.09 -3.98 12.32
C ALA A 428 24.81 -3.68 11.01
N GLY A 429 25.72 -4.57 10.62
CA GLY A 429 26.51 -4.43 9.41
C GLY A 429 27.53 -5.55 9.29
N THR A 430 28.42 -5.44 8.31
CA THR A 430 29.53 -6.40 8.18
C THR A 430 30.41 -6.37 9.43
N GLU A 431 30.94 -7.51 9.86
CA GLU A 431 31.86 -7.64 11.01
C GLU A 431 32.88 -6.49 11.08
N LYS A 432 33.62 -6.25 9.99
CA LYS A 432 34.59 -5.15 9.88
C LYS A 432 34.02 -3.78 10.27
N HIS A 433 32.94 -3.36 9.61
CA HIS A 433 32.35 -2.05 9.85
C HIS A 433 31.76 -1.92 11.25
N LEU A 434 31.24 -3.01 11.80
CA LEU A 434 30.70 -3.03 13.16
C LEU A 434 31.84 -2.92 14.18
N THR A 435 32.93 -3.66 14.01
CA THR A 435 34.13 -3.55 14.85
C THR A 435 34.73 -2.14 14.80
N ASP A 436 34.89 -1.55 13.60
CA ASP A 436 35.42 -0.20 13.46
C ASP A 436 34.55 0.83 14.22
N PHE A 437 33.23 0.68 14.14
CA PHE A 437 32.28 1.52 14.87
C PHE A 437 32.34 1.32 16.39
N LEU A 438 32.45 0.08 16.87
CA LEU A 438 32.61 -0.20 18.30
C LEU A 438 33.91 0.40 18.85
N LEU A 439 35.01 0.31 18.09
CA LEU A 439 36.28 0.94 18.45
C LEU A 439 36.15 2.47 18.51
N PHE A 440 35.41 3.07 17.58
CA PHE A 440 35.08 4.50 17.64
C PHE A 440 34.31 4.87 18.92
N LEU A 441 33.32 4.05 19.30
CA LEU A 441 32.53 4.27 20.52
C LEU A 441 33.38 4.20 21.79
N LEU A 442 34.34 3.28 21.86
CA LEU A 442 35.29 3.19 22.99
C LEU A 442 36.14 4.47 23.15
N GLY A 443 36.30 5.27 22.09
CA GLY A 443 36.95 6.59 22.17
C GLY A 443 36.23 7.60 23.05
N PHE A 444 34.96 7.37 23.40
CA PHE A 444 34.20 8.20 24.33
C PHE A 444 34.35 7.77 25.79
N THR A 445 34.96 6.63 26.08
CA THR A 445 35.24 6.20 27.45
C THR A 445 36.30 7.12 28.11
N PRO A 446 36.12 7.55 29.38
CA PRO A 446 35.06 7.20 30.33
C PRO A 446 33.85 8.14 30.33
N LYS A 447 33.75 9.08 29.37
CA LYS A 447 32.65 10.06 29.30
C LYS A 447 31.30 9.40 29.04
N LEU A 448 31.31 8.28 28.31
CA LEU A 448 30.20 7.37 28.14
C LEU A 448 30.56 6.00 28.72
N HIS A 449 29.64 5.43 29.50
CA HIS A 449 29.66 4.02 29.84
C HIS A 449 28.91 3.24 28.76
N ILE A 450 29.52 2.17 28.27
CA ILE A 450 29.04 1.42 27.11
C ILE A 450 29.04 -0.06 27.50
N GLU A 451 27.86 -0.67 27.43
CA GLU A 451 27.64 -2.08 27.75
C GLU A 451 27.04 -2.78 26.54
N VAL A 452 27.59 -3.93 26.14
CA VAL A 452 26.95 -4.80 25.14
C VAL A 452 25.88 -5.62 25.85
N THR A 453 24.62 -5.40 25.50
CA THR A 453 23.49 -6.07 26.13
C THR A 453 23.02 -7.30 25.38
N SER A 454 23.20 -7.34 24.06
CA SER A 454 22.85 -8.49 23.23
C SER A 454 23.73 -8.56 21.97
N GLU A 455 23.96 -9.79 21.51
CA GLU A 455 24.70 -10.07 20.28
C GLU A 455 23.89 -10.98 19.36
N ASN A 456 23.72 -10.54 18.11
CA ASN A 456 23.09 -11.33 17.05
C ASN A 456 21.67 -11.84 17.37
N GLU A 457 20.94 -11.10 18.20
CA GLU A 457 19.49 -11.26 18.36
C GLU A 457 18.77 -10.39 17.33
N TRP A 458 18.10 -11.05 16.39
CA TRP A 458 17.39 -10.40 15.30
C TRP A 458 15.90 -10.58 15.51
N ASP A 459 15.29 -9.61 16.18
CA ASP A 459 13.85 -9.59 16.48
C ASP A 459 13.19 -8.23 16.25
N THR A 460 13.92 -7.29 15.63
CA THR A 460 13.44 -5.96 15.28
C THR A 460 13.86 -5.55 13.87
N LEU A 461 13.09 -4.67 13.24
CA LEU A 461 13.44 -4.08 11.95
C LEU A 461 14.43 -2.92 12.12
N LEU A 462 15.44 -2.88 11.26
CA LEU A 462 16.50 -1.87 11.30
C LEU A 462 16.52 -1.01 10.04
N MET A 463 16.59 0.31 10.24
CA MET A 463 16.83 1.25 9.17
C MET A 463 18.22 1.05 8.58
N TYR A 464 18.32 0.75 7.29
CA TYR A 464 19.61 0.66 6.61
C TYR A 464 20.22 2.04 6.39
N ARG A 465 21.53 2.17 6.67
CA ARG A 465 22.27 3.43 6.82
C ARG A 465 21.87 4.27 8.04
N PHE A 466 21.36 3.59 9.07
CA PHE A 466 21.12 4.08 10.41
C PHE A 466 19.99 5.11 10.49
N GLU A 467 19.11 4.94 11.47
CA GLU A 467 17.98 5.83 11.69
C GLU A 467 18.46 7.20 12.17
N VAL A 468 17.93 8.27 11.56
CA VAL A 468 18.24 9.64 12.00
C VAL A 468 17.63 9.84 13.39
N PRO A 469 18.42 10.20 14.42
CA PRO A 469 17.87 10.42 15.76
C PRO A 469 16.84 11.55 15.78
N GLU A 470 15.81 11.41 16.61
CA GLU A 470 14.83 12.47 16.85
C GLU A 470 15.53 13.79 17.21
N GLY A 471 15.06 14.90 16.61
CA GLY A 471 15.65 16.23 16.77
C GLY A 471 16.89 16.50 15.92
N MET A 472 17.36 15.54 15.11
CA MET A 472 18.44 15.72 14.12
C MET A 472 17.93 15.69 12.66
N GLU A 473 16.63 15.89 12.47
CA GLU A 473 16.05 16.04 11.13
C GLU A 473 16.76 17.22 10.43
N PRO A 474 17.32 17.01 9.23
CA PRO A 474 18.01 18.09 8.54
C PRO A 474 17.03 19.19 8.19
N ASP A 475 17.39 20.44 8.49
CA ASP A 475 16.71 21.63 7.97
C ASP A 475 16.54 21.50 6.45
N ASP A 476 15.29 21.65 6.02
CA ASP A 476 14.83 21.46 4.66
C ASP A 476 15.76 22.06 3.60
N ALA A 477 16.24 21.21 2.68
CA ALA A 477 16.87 21.51 1.39
C ALA A 477 18.14 22.41 1.36
N GLY A 478 18.42 23.21 2.39
CA GLY A 478 19.51 24.18 2.41
C GLY A 478 20.88 23.54 2.57
N GLY A 479 21.01 22.54 3.45
CA GLY A 479 22.27 21.83 3.69
C GLY A 479 22.75 21.05 2.45
N PHE A 480 21.86 20.24 1.85
CA PHE A 480 22.19 19.46 0.66
C PHE A 480 22.59 20.31 -0.54
N LYS A 481 22.00 21.50 -0.70
CA LYS A 481 22.36 22.41 -1.78
C LYS A 481 23.78 22.94 -1.60
N ASN A 482 24.15 23.30 -0.37
CA ASN A 482 25.50 23.74 -0.04
C ASN A 482 26.51 22.62 -0.25
N ASP A 483 26.23 21.40 0.21
CA ASP A 483 27.11 20.24 0.04
C ASP A 483 27.30 19.86 -1.45
N ILE A 484 26.22 19.93 -2.25
CA ILE A 484 26.28 19.71 -3.71
C ILE A 484 27.11 20.78 -4.40
N ASP A 485 26.95 22.05 -4.02
CA ASP A 485 27.70 23.15 -4.60
C ASP A 485 29.18 23.10 -4.19
N GLU A 486 29.48 22.62 -2.98
CA GLU A 486 30.83 22.40 -2.48
C GLU A 486 31.51 21.22 -3.20
N MET A 487 30.80 20.10 -3.39
CA MET A 487 31.29 18.97 -4.20
C MET A 487 31.52 19.35 -5.66
N LYS A 488 30.63 20.16 -6.28
CA LYS A 488 30.83 20.66 -7.65
C LYS A 488 32.11 21.49 -7.76
N ARG A 489 32.34 22.41 -6.82
CA ARG A 489 33.57 23.23 -6.76
C ARG A 489 34.81 22.36 -6.58
N ALA A 490 34.75 21.32 -5.75
CA ALA A 490 35.85 20.37 -5.57
C ALA A 490 36.15 19.58 -6.85
N ILE A 491 35.12 19.13 -7.58
CA ILE A 491 35.28 18.45 -8.87
C ILE A 491 35.90 19.39 -9.92
N GLU A 492 35.44 20.63 -10.01
CA GLU A 492 36.01 21.63 -10.93
C GLU A 492 37.48 21.93 -10.61
N ALA A 493 37.83 22.03 -9.32
CA ALA A 493 39.21 22.22 -8.88
C ALA A 493 40.11 21.04 -9.29
N LEU A 494 39.66 19.80 -9.04
CA LEU A 494 40.38 18.58 -9.43
C LEU A 494 40.54 18.46 -10.95
N GLN A 495 39.51 18.81 -11.72
CA GLN A 495 39.59 18.82 -13.18
C GLN A 495 40.62 19.82 -13.69
N LYS A 496 40.72 20.99 -13.05
CA LYS A 496 41.71 22.02 -13.40
C LYS A 496 43.13 21.57 -13.06
N GLU A 497 43.31 20.89 -11.93
CA GLU A 497 44.60 20.34 -11.52
C GLU A 497 45.08 19.21 -12.45
N VAL A 498 44.19 18.28 -12.80
CA VAL A 498 44.45 17.22 -13.79
C VAL A 498 44.78 17.81 -15.18
N ALA A 499 44.10 18.88 -15.59
CA ALA A 499 44.41 19.56 -16.85
C ALA A 499 45.79 20.25 -16.81
N GLY A 500 46.17 20.82 -15.67
CA GLY A 500 47.50 21.40 -15.45
C GLY A 500 48.62 20.37 -15.54
N LEU A 501 48.44 19.22 -14.88
CA LEU A 501 49.39 18.10 -14.94
C LEU A 501 49.55 17.52 -16.35
N LYS A 502 48.46 17.44 -17.12
CA LYS A 502 48.51 16.99 -18.52
C LYS A 502 49.27 17.96 -19.43
N LYS A 503 49.17 19.27 -19.19
CA LYS A 503 49.96 20.29 -19.91
C LYS A 503 51.44 20.23 -19.54
N ALA A 504 51.77 20.12 -18.25
CA ALA A 504 53.15 20.01 -17.79
C ALA A 504 53.83 18.71 -18.27
N GLY A 505 53.07 17.63 -18.48
CA GLY A 505 53.57 16.38 -19.04
C GLY A 505 53.75 16.36 -20.57
N HIS A 506 53.36 17.42 -21.30
CA HIS A 506 53.59 17.56 -22.75
C HIS A 506 54.70 18.56 -23.09
N GLU A 507 55.30 19.22 -22.10
CA GLU A 507 56.42 20.16 -22.26
C GLU A 507 57.77 19.57 -21.84
N ASN A 508 57.85 18.25 -21.58
CA ASN A 508 59.09 17.50 -21.34
C ASN A 508 59.38 16.49 -22.44
#